data_AF-A0A8S2PIY6-F1
#
_entry.id   AF-A0A8S2PIY6-F1
#
_cell.length_a   1.000
_cell.length_b   1.000
_cell.length_c   1.000
_cell.angle_alpha   90.00
_cell.angle_beta   90.00
_cell.angle_gamma   90.00
#
_symmetry.space_group_name_H-M   'P 1'
#
loop_
_entity.id
_entity.type
_entity.pdbx_description
1 polymer ?
#
loop_
_entity_poly.entity_id
_entity_poly.type
_entity_poly.pdbx_seq_one_letter_code
_entity_poly.pdbx_strand_id
1 'polypeptide(L)'
;MDHRQELSKHFDQVKVTHDPIQQTMTQQSAEPREHVLVQKIDEWECESIAKVNRMAEETRSILLQHTVRHSAEVKLKLEKLINELRQGRQSNGFIETDLREWEDKLKQLKEELVNPPNVVVREDSTMLVPKIRLDVAETTEVVERTFGNTNFEEGLKVVLRDDSTGHTDVRAKYEYATGQQTLRFKIEKLTQNVWIFFGIISKSTPLQQNSFRSPTSHSWSNRNQVAG
;
A
#
# COMPACT_ATOMS: atom_id res chain seq x y z
N MET A 1 -28.91 -16.65 -42.55
CA MET A 1 -29.60 -16.71 -41.24
C MET A 1 -28.66 -17.21 -40.14
N ASP A 2 -27.64 -18.03 -40.45
CA ASP A 2 -26.69 -18.59 -39.47
C ASP A 2 -25.86 -17.56 -38.68
N HIS A 3 -25.42 -16.48 -39.33
CA HIS A 3 -24.53 -15.50 -38.69
C HIS A 3 -25.17 -14.81 -37.46
N ARG A 4 -26.50 -14.68 -37.43
CA ARG A 4 -27.24 -14.04 -36.33
C ARG A 4 -27.45 -15.01 -35.14
N GLN A 5 -27.58 -16.30 -35.42
CA GLN A 5 -27.64 -17.34 -34.38
C GLN A 5 -26.27 -17.51 -33.71
N GLU A 6 -25.19 -17.48 -34.48
CA GLU A 6 -23.82 -17.56 -33.96
C GLU A 6 -23.44 -16.33 -33.12
N LEU A 7 -23.92 -15.14 -33.49
CA LEU A 7 -23.77 -13.92 -32.69
C LEU A 7 -24.53 -14.02 -31.35
N SER A 8 -25.76 -14.55 -31.38
CA SER A 8 -26.57 -14.75 -30.17
C SER A 8 -25.85 -15.68 -29.20
N LYS A 9 -25.28 -16.77 -29.70
CA LYS A 9 -24.51 -17.72 -28.89
C LYS A 9 -23.28 -17.09 -28.25
N HIS A 10 -22.54 -16.25 -28.99
CA HIS A 10 -21.41 -15.50 -28.43
C HIS A 10 -21.88 -14.49 -27.37
N PHE A 11 -23.00 -13.81 -27.59
CA PHE A 11 -23.55 -12.87 -26.62
C PHE A 11 -23.96 -13.57 -25.31
N ASP A 12 -24.58 -14.74 -25.41
CA ASP A 12 -24.95 -15.55 -24.24
C ASP A 12 -23.71 -16.02 -23.48
N GLN A 13 -22.61 -16.37 -24.18
CA GLN A 13 -21.33 -16.69 -23.53
C GLN A 13 -20.74 -15.48 -22.78
N VAL A 14 -20.83 -14.28 -23.35
CA VAL A 14 -20.38 -13.03 -22.67
C VAL A 14 -21.22 -12.75 -21.42
N LYS A 15 -22.52 -13.04 -21.46
CA LYS A 15 -23.38 -12.93 -20.26
C LYS A 15 -22.98 -13.93 -19.17
N VAL A 16 -22.73 -15.18 -19.55
CA VAL A 16 -22.29 -16.23 -18.62
C VAL A 16 -20.96 -15.88 -17.94
N THR A 17 -20.05 -15.16 -18.62
CA THR A 17 -18.81 -14.69 -17.99
C THR A 17 -18.99 -13.41 -17.17
N HIS A 18 -19.96 -12.56 -17.52
CA HIS A 18 -20.27 -11.34 -16.79
C HIS A 18 -20.84 -11.61 -15.39
N ASP A 19 -21.79 -12.52 -15.26
CA ASP A 19 -22.53 -12.73 -14.00
C ASP A 19 -21.61 -13.15 -12.82
N PRO A 20 -20.63 -14.06 -12.98
CA PRO A 20 -19.66 -14.39 -11.94
C PRO A 20 -18.77 -13.21 -11.54
N ILE A 21 -18.37 -12.36 -12.50
CA ILE A 21 -17.57 -11.16 -12.23
C ILE A 21 -18.39 -10.20 -11.37
N GLN A 22 -19.65 -9.94 -11.75
CA GLN A 22 -20.54 -9.06 -11.00
C GLN A 22 -20.80 -9.57 -9.58
N GLN A 23 -21.00 -10.88 -9.43
CA GLN A 23 -21.15 -11.52 -8.12
C GLN A 23 -19.88 -11.34 -7.26
N THR A 24 -18.70 -11.57 -7.83
CA THR A 24 -17.41 -11.40 -7.14
C THR A 24 -17.20 -9.94 -6.72
N MET A 25 -17.50 -8.98 -7.60
CA MET A 25 -17.42 -7.55 -7.27
C MET A 25 -18.39 -7.15 -6.15
N THR A 26 -19.60 -7.69 -6.15
CA THR A 26 -20.60 -7.43 -5.11
C THR A 26 -20.15 -7.98 -3.76
N GLN A 27 -19.59 -9.20 -3.73
CA GLN A 27 -19.02 -9.81 -2.54
C GLN A 27 -17.82 -9.01 -2.01
N GLN A 28 -16.87 -8.64 -2.88
CA GLN A 28 -15.71 -7.82 -2.50
C GLN A 28 -16.09 -6.42 -2.00
N SER A 29 -17.17 -5.84 -2.54
CA SER A 29 -17.68 -4.55 -2.09
C SER A 29 -18.40 -4.64 -0.73
N ALA A 30 -19.06 -5.78 -0.47
CA ALA A 30 -19.73 -6.05 0.81
C ALA A 30 -18.72 -6.36 1.92
N GLU A 31 -17.62 -7.05 1.59
CA GLU A 31 -16.59 -7.46 2.53
C GLU A 31 -15.18 -7.01 2.09
N PRO A 32 -14.87 -5.70 2.15
CA PRO A 32 -13.58 -5.17 1.67
C PRO A 32 -12.36 -5.73 2.42
N ARG A 33 -12.56 -6.24 3.64
CA ARG A 33 -11.50 -6.85 4.46
C ARG A 33 -11.07 -8.22 3.96
N GLU A 34 -11.91 -8.92 3.21
CA GLU A 34 -11.55 -10.20 2.61
C GLU A 34 -10.74 -10.04 1.31
N HIS A 35 -10.52 -8.79 0.88
CA HIS A 35 -9.73 -8.53 -0.30
C HIS A 35 -8.29 -9.04 -0.13
N VAL A 36 -7.78 -9.77 -1.13
CA VAL A 36 -6.46 -10.42 -1.09
C VAL A 36 -5.32 -9.44 -0.79
N LEU A 37 -5.41 -8.18 -1.25
CA LEU A 37 -4.41 -7.16 -0.92
C LEU A 37 -4.45 -6.72 0.56
N VAL A 38 -5.62 -6.76 1.19
CA VAL A 38 -5.76 -6.49 2.63
C VAL A 38 -5.17 -7.66 3.42
N GLN A 39 -5.48 -8.90 3.02
CA GLN A 39 -4.88 -10.10 3.62
C GLN A 39 -3.34 -10.08 3.56
N LYS A 40 -2.74 -9.59 2.47
CA LYS A 40 -1.28 -9.40 2.40
C LYS A 40 -0.73 -8.39 3.40
N ILE A 41 -1.51 -7.35 3.73
CA ILE A 41 -1.14 -6.38 4.77
C ILE A 41 -1.23 -7.07 6.14
N ASP A 42 -2.30 -7.82 6.38
CA ASP A 42 -2.53 -8.55 7.63
C ASP A 42 -1.44 -9.62 7.88
N GLU A 43 -1.04 -10.35 6.84
CA GLU A 43 0.07 -11.31 6.87
C GLU A 43 1.39 -10.61 7.24
N TRP A 44 1.71 -9.51 6.56
CA TRP A 44 2.90 -8.72 6.85
C TRP A 44 2.90 -8.18 8.29
N GLU A 45 1.76 -7.73 8.79
CA GLU A 45 1.62 -7.27 10.18
C GLU A 45 1.87 -8.40 11.18
N CYS A 46 1.23 -9.56 10.98
CA CYS A 46 1.38 -10.74 11.82
C CYS A 46 2.84 -11.20 11.89
N GLU A 47 3.50 -11.32 10.73
CA GLU A 47 4.91 -11.72 10.65
C GLU A 47 5.84 -10.72 11.34
N SER A 48 5.56 -9.42 11.17
CA SER A 48 6.36 -8.34 11.76
C SER A 48 6.29 -8.35 13.29
N ILE A 49 5.09 -8.49 13.85
CA ILE A 49 4.88 -8.60 15.30
C ILE A 49 5.57 -9.85 15.85
N ALA A 50 5.41 -11.00 15.17
CA ALA A 50 6.03 -12.25 15.58
C ALA A 50 7.56 -12.14 15.61
N LYS A 51 8.16 -11.45 14.63
CA LYS A 51 9.61 -11.22 14.57
C LYS A 51 10.10 -10.35 15.72
N VAL A 52 9.41 -9.24 16.02
CA VAL A 52 9.73 -8.35 17.14
C VAL A 52 9.65 -9.10 18.47
N ASN A 53 8.57 -9.86 18.68
CA ASN A 53 8.38 -10.62 19.91
C ASN A 53 9.46 -11.68 20.10
N ARG A 54 9.82 -12.42 19.05
CA ARG A 54 10.89 -13.43 19.10
C ARG A 54 12.21 -12.82 19.53
N MET A 55 12.63 -11.72 18.88
CA MET A 55 13.89 -11.06 19.18
C MET A 55 13.93 -10.46 20.60
N ALA A 56 12.81 -9.89 21.04
CA ALA A 56 12.67 -9.40 22.41
C ALA A 56 12.82 -10.54 23.43
N GLU A 57 12.20 -11.69 23.18
CA GLU A 57 12.25 -12.83 24.08
C GLU A 57 13.63 -13.50 24.12
N GLU A 58 14.29 -13.62 22.97
CA GLU A 58 15.68 -14.08 22.90
C GLU A 58 16.60 -13.17 23.73
N THR A 59 16.45 -11.85 23.59
CA THR A 59 17.24 -10.86 24.33
C THR A 59 16.97 -10.93 25.84
N ARG A 60 15.69 -11.06 26.24
CA ARG A 60 15.31 -11.25 27.66
C ARG A 60 15.90 -12.53 28.23
N SER A 61 15.86 -13.64 27.48
CA SER A 61 16.42 -14.92 27.90
C SER A 61 17.92 -14.82 28.16
N ILE A 62 18.67 -14.20 27.24
CA ILE A 62 20.11 -13.94 27.40
C ILE A 62 20.37 -13.09 28.66
N LEU A 63 19.61 -11.99 28.83
CA LEU A 63 19.74 -11.12 30.00
C LEU A 63 19.48 -11.87 31.31
N LEU A 64 18.44 -12.70 31.37
CA LEU A 64 18.10 -13.49 32.54
C LEU A 64 19.20 -14.51 32.87
N GLN A 65 19.74 -15.21 31.88
CA GLN A 65 20.86 -16.13 32.09
C GLN A 65 22.09 -15.43 32.65
N HIS A 66 22.44 -14.26 32.10
CA HIS A 66 23.53 -13.44 32.61
C HIS A 66 23.27 -12.96 34.04
N THR A 67 22.05 -12.52 34.34
CA THR A 67 21.64 -12.03 35.67
C THR A 67 21.73 -13.15 36.72
N VAL A 68 21.22 -14.34 36.39
CA VAL A 68 21.28 -15.51 37.29
C VAL A 68 22.73 -15.89 37.58
N ARG A 69 23.58 -15.95 36.55
CA ARG A 69 25.01 -16.26 36.72
C ARG A 69 25.72 -15.22 37.58
N HIS A 70 25.52 -13.94 37.28
CA HIS A 70 26.12 -12.84 38.04
C HIS A 70 25.66 -12.84 39.50
N SER A 71 24.37 -13.07 39.76
CA SER A 71 23.84 -13.21 41.12
C SER A 71 24.50 -14.36 41.89
N ALA A 72 24.75 -15.50 41.23
CA ALA A 72 25.50 -16.61 41.84
C ALA A 72 26.95 -16.22 42.16
N GLU A 73 27.62 -15.47 41.29
CA GLU A 73 28.98 -14.97 41.54
C GLU A 73 29.03 -13.99 42.72
N VAL A 74 28.09 -13.04 42.79
CA VAL A 74 27.95 -12.10 43.91
C VAL A 74 27.68 -12.86 45.22
N LYS A 75 26.84 -13.90 45.19
CA LYS A 75 26.59 -14.76 46.36
C LYS A 75 27.87 -15.44 46.86
N LEU A 76 28.69 -16.00 45.97
CA LEU A 76 29.96 -16.61 46.35
C LEU A 76 30.94 -15.59 46.94
N LYS A 77 31.03 -14.38 46.37
CA LYS A 77 31.83 -13.28 46.93
C LYS A 77 31.36 -12.88 48.33
N LEU A 78 30.04 -12.83 48.53
CA LEU A 78 29.44 -12.51 49.83
C LEU A 78 29.72 -13.60 50.88
N GLU A 79 29.57 -14.87 50.52
CA GLU A 79 29.91 -15.99 51.42
C GLU A 79 31.39 -15.97 51.83
N LYS A 80 32.29 -15.65 50.90
CA LYS A 80 33.71 -15.46 51.19
C LYS A 80 33.93 -14.31 52.19
N LEU A 81 33.28 -13.17 51.97
CA LEU A 81 33.39 -12.00 52.85
C LEU A 81 32.86 -12.30 54.27
N ILE A 82 31.75 -13.03 54.39
CA ILE A 82 31.21 -13.47 55.69
C ILE A 82 32.22 -14.36 56.42
N ASN A 83 32.90 -15.26 55.70
CA ASN A 83 33.94 -16.10 56.29
C ASN A 83 35.16 -15.30 56.75
N GLU A 84 35.61 -14.32 55.96
CA GLU A 84 36.69 -13.39 56.34
C GLU A 84 36.33 -12.61 57.62
N LEU A 85 35.11 -12.04 57.69
CA LEU A 85 34.58 -11.36 58.87
C LEU A 85 34.56 -12.27 60.10
N ARG A 86 34.12 -13.52 59.95
CA ARG A 86 34.08 -14.49 61.05
C ARG A 86 35.47 -14.84 61.55
N GLN A 87 36.43 -15.04 60.64
CA GLN A 87 37.81 -15.34 60.99
C GLN A 87 38.48 -14.16 61.71
N GLY A 88 38.32 -12.94 61.20
CA GLY A 88 38.85 -11.74 61.84
C GLY A 88 38.32 -11.56 63.26
N ARG A 89 37.03 -11.83 63.48
CA ARG A 89 36.43 -11.80 64.82
C ARG A 89 36.98 -12.89 65.75
N GLN A 90 37.27 -14.09 65.23
CA GLN A 90 37.81 -15.20 66.02
C GLN A 90 39.29 -15.01 66.38
N SER A 91 40.07 -14.44 65.47
CA SER A 91 41.50 -14.15 65.69
C SER A 91 41.74 -12.88 66.51
N ASN A 92 40.70 -12.04 66.68
CA ASN A 92 40.75 -10.73 67.35
C ASN A 92 41.86 -9.81 66.78
N GLY A 93 42.24 -10.04 65.52
CA GLY A 93 43.39 -9.41 64.85
C GLY A 93 43.02 -8.40 63.77
N PHE A 94 41.77 -7.91 63.76
CA PHE A 94 41.32 -6.91 62.80
C PHE A 94 41.67 -5.50 63.28
N ILE A 95 42.05 -4.64 62.35
CA ILE A 95 42.29 -3.21 62.57
C ILE A 95 41.25 -2.37 61.82
N GLU A 96 41.25 -1.06 62.07
CA GLU A 96 40.30 -0.13 61.44
C GLU A 96 40.31 -0.19 59.91
N THR A 97 41.47 -0.43 59.30
CA THR A 97 41.61 -0.59 57.85
C THR A 97 40.81 -1.79 57.33
N ASP A 98 40.82 -2.92 58.04
CA ASP A 98 40.10 -4.13 57.62
C ASP A 98 38.58 -3.89 57.65
N LEU A 99 38.10 -3.15 58.65
CA LEU A 99 36.68 -2.80 58.77
C LEU A 99 36.22 -1.92 57.60
N ARG A 100 37.03 -0.91 57.22
CA ARG A 100 36.74 -0.07 56.05
C ARG A 100 36.75 -0.88 54.76
N GLU A 101 37.73 -1.77 54.58
CA GLU A 101 37.78 -2.63 53.38
C GLU A 101 36.56 -3.55 53.27
N TRP A 102 36.08 -4.12 54.37
CA TRP A 102 34.88 -4.96 54.36
C TRP A 102 33.61 -4.15 54.08
N GLU A 103 33.50 -2.93 54.62
CA GLU A 103 32.39 -2.02 54.34
C GLU A 103 32.36 -1.62 52.86
N ASP A 104 33.51 -1.28 52.28
CA ASP A 104 33.65 -0.96 50.86
C ASP A 104 33.30 -2.16 49.96
N LYS A 105 33.77 -3.36 50.30
CA LYS A 105 33.41 -4.60 49.58
C LYS A 105 31.90 -4.88 49.65
N LEU A 106 31.25 -4.66 50.80
CA LEU A 106 29.79 -4.81 50.92
C LEU A 106 29.04 -3.81 50.06
N LYS A 107 29.49 -2.56 50.02
CA LYS A 107 28.90 -1.52 49.19
C LYS A 107 29.04 -1.86 47.70
N GLN A 108 30.22 -2.30 47.28
CA GLN A 108 30.47 -2.74 45.92
C GLN A 108 29.58 -3.93 45.52
N LEU A 109 29.47 -4.96 46.38
CA LEU A 109 28.61 -6.12 46.10
C LEU A 109 27.13 -5.73 45.99
N LYS A 110 26.67 -4.78 46.79
CA LYS A 110 25.30 -4.24 46.71
C LYS A 110 25.06 -3.52 45.37
N GLU A 111 26.03 -2.73 44.91
CA GLU A 111 25.94 -2.06 43.61
C GLU A 111 26.00 -3.06 42.45
N GLU A 112 26.92 -4.02 42.49
CA GLU A 112 27.05 -5.09 41.48
C GLU A 112 25.77 -5.94 41.38
N LEU A 113 25.05 -6.17 42.48
CA LEU A 113 23.80 -6.94 42.47
C LEU A 113 22.67 -6.24 41.71
N VAL A 114 22.61 -4.90 41.80
CA VAL A 114 21.57 -4.09 41.15
C VAL A 114 21.95 -3.75 39.71
N ASN A 115 23.23 -3.45 39.48
CA ASN A 115 23.77 -3.09 38.18
C ASN A 115 25.03 -3.93 37.88
N PRO A 116 24.88 -5.07 37.18
CA PRO A 116 26.02 -5.84 36.73
C PRO A 116 26.87 -5.01 35.75
N PRO A 117 28.18 -4.84 35.99
CA PRO A 117 29.03 -3.96 35.18
C PRO A 117 29.28 -4.46 33.75
N ASN A 118 28.91 -5.71 33.46
CA ASN A 118 29.17 -6.41 32.19
C ASN A 118 27.94 -6.53 31.29
N VAL A 119 26.81 -5.92 31.63
CA VAL A 119 25.58 -5.99 30.83
C VAL A 119 25.06 -4.58 30.54
N VAL A 120 24.87 -4.28 29.25
CA VAL A 120 24.25 -3.03 28.79
C VAL A 120 23.25 -3.35 27.71
N VAL A 121 22.00 -2.94 27.90
CA VAL A 121 20.98 -3.00 26.86
C VAL A 121 21.15 -1.76 25.98
N ARG A 122 21.30 -1.97 24.67
CA ARG A 122 21.40 -0.90 23.66
C ARG A 122 20.44 -1.19 22.52
N GLU A 123 19.91 -0.12 21.94
CA GLU A 123 19.13 -0.22 20.70
C GLU A 123 20.08 -0.30 19.51
N ASP A 124 19.84 -1.26 18.62
CA ASP A 124 20.51 -1.32 17.33
C ASP A 124 19.72 -0.49 16.31
N SER A 125 20.43 0.27 15.47
CA SER A 125 19.83 1.14 14.45
C SER A 125 19.43 0.39 13.18
N THR A 126 19.62 -0.93 13.13
CA THR A 126 19.28 -1.75 11.97
C THR A 126 17.77 -1.94 11.83
N MET A 127 17.25 -1.81 10.61
CA MET A 127 15.80 -1.86 10.37
C MET A 127 15.27 -3.30 10.48
N LEU A 128 14.54 -3.59 11.55
CA LEU A 128 14.04 -4.94 11.85
C LEU A 128 12.86 -5.35 10.97
N VAL A 129 11.96 -4.42 10.66
CA VAL A 129 10.72 -4.65 9.92
C VAL A 129 10.68 -3.77 8.66
N PRO A 130 10.69 -4.36 7.44
CA PRO A 130 10.53 -3.64 6.18
C PRO A 130 9.19 -2.90 6.08
N LYS A 131 9.19 -1.65 5.62
CA LYS A 131 7.95 -0.86 5.42
C LYS A 131 7.14 -1.39 4.22
N ILE A 132 5.86 -1.73 4.44
CA ILE A 132 4.90 -2.00 3.36
C ILE A 132 4.44 -0.69 2.69
N ARG A 133 4.25 -0.71 1.37
CA ARG A 133 3.83 0.46 0.57
C ARG A 133 2.75 0.07 -0.42
N LEU A 134 1.85 1.01 -0.68
CA LEU A 134 0.82 0.91 -1.71
C LEU A 134 1.17 1.87 -2.85
N ASP A 135 1.36 1.32 -4.05
CA ASP A 135 1.57 2.10 -5.26
C ASP A 135 0.31 1.99 -6.12
N VAL A 136 -0.43 3.09 -6.26
CA VAL A 136 -1.63 3.16 -7.11
C VAL A 136 -1.25 3.88 -8.40
N ALA A 137 -1.33 3.17 -9.53
CA ALA A 137 -1.12 3.80 -10.83
C ALA A 137 -2.39 4.55 -11.24
N GLU A 138 -2.29 5.88 -11.41
CA GLU A 138 -3.35 6.65 -12.06
C GLU A 138 -3.29 6.38 -13.58
N THR A 139 -4.29 5.67 -14.11
CA THR A 139 -4.47 5.54 -15.56
C THR A 139 -5.02 6.85 -16.10
N THR A 140 -4.12 7.78 -16.45
CA THR A 140 -4.49 8.97 -17.20
C THR A 140 -4.68 8.59 -18.67
N GLU A 141 -5.92 8.64 -19.12
CA GLU A 141 -6.27 8.45 -20.53
C GLU A 141 -5.81 9.65 -21.36
N VAL A 142 -5.15 9.36 -22.47
CA VAL A 142 -4.55 10.36 -23.37
C VAL A 142 -5.10 10.12 -24.77
N VAL A 143 -5.49 11.17 -25.49
CA VAL A 143 -5.92 11.04 -26.89
C VAL A 143 -4.75 10.58 -27.77
N GLU A 144 -4.95 9.52 -28.55
CA GLU A 144 -3.93 8.93 -29.42
C GLU A 144 -4.19 9.24 -30.90
N ARG A 145 -5.44 9.12 -31.33
CA ARG A 145 -5.81 9.22 -32.76
C ARG A 145 -6.98 10.15 -32.96
N THR A 146 -6.91 10.91 -34.06
CA THR A 146 -7.83 12.01 -34.33
C THR A 146 -8.16 12.07 -35.81
N PHE A 147 -9.38 12.45 -36.14
CA PHE A 147 -9.79 12.78 -37.50
C PHE A 147 -10.52 14.13 -37.51
N GLY A 148 -10.23 14.95 -38.52
CA GLY A 148 -10.72 16.32 -38.60
C GLY A 148 -9.75 17.35 -38.00
N ASN A 149 -10.08 18.62 -38.15
CA ASN A 149 -9.26 19.73 -37.68
C ASN A 149 -9.40 19.88 -36.17
N THR A 150 -8.35 19.56 -35.43
CA THR A 150 -8.40 19.42 -33.97
C THR A 150 -7.09 19.88 -33.35
N ASN A 151 -7.21 20.75 -32.35
CA ASN A 151 -6.10 21.15 -31.48
C ASN A 151 -6.28 20.52 -30.10
N PHE A 152 -5.21 20.48 -29.32
CA PHE A 152 -5.22 19.87 -27.98
C PHE A 152 -4.63 20.79 -26.93
N GLU A 153 -5.25 20.79 -25.76
CA GLU A 153 -4.76 21.45 -24.54
C GLU A 153 -4.54 20.43 -23.41
N GLU A 154 -3.84 20.86 -22.36
CA GLU A 154 -3.58 20.08 -21.14
C GLU A 154 -2.97 18.68 -21.39
N GLY A 155 -2.04 18.58 -22.36
CA GLY A 155 -1.37 17.31 -22.67
C GLY A 155 -2.29 16.27 -23.31
N LEU A 156 -3.07 16.66 -24.32
CA LEU A 156 -4.02 15.82 -25.07
C LEU A 156 -5.27 15.40 -24.29
N LYS A 157 -5.65 16.17 -23.26
CA LYS A 157 -6.87 15.93 -22.45
C LYS A 157 -8.06 16.77 -22.88
N VAL A 158 -7.80 17.95 -23.47
CA VAL A 158 -8.85 18.88 -23.90
C VAL A 158 -8.83 18.95 -25.43
N VAL A 159 -9.98 18.67 -26.05
CA VAL A 159 -10.17 18.77 -27.49
C VAL A 159 -10.62 20.19 -27.83
N LEU A 160 -9.81 20.90 -28.59
CA LEU A 160 -10.12 22.22 -29.11
C LEU A 160 -10.49 22.15 -30.58
N ARG A 161 -11.51 22.92 -30.94
CA ARG A 161 -11.96 23.09 -32.31
C ARG A 161 -12.14 24.57 -32.58
N ASP A 162 -11.34 25.09 -33.52
CA ASP A 162 -11.32 26.52 -33.87
C ASP A 162 -12.13 26.85 -35.14
N ASP A 163 -12.74 25.85 -35.78
CA ASP A 163 -13.58 26.03 -36.98
C ASP A 163 -15.07 25.74 -36.74
N SER A 164 -15.93 26.46 -37.47
CA SER A 164 -17.39 26.34 -37.37
C SER A 164 -17.99 25.30 -38.31
N THR A 165 -17.18 24.53 -39.03
CA THR A 165 -17.64 23.58 -40.05
C THR A 165 -16.86 22.27 -39.99
N GLY A 166 -17.58 21.14 -39.95
CA GLY A 166 -17.01 19.79 -39.99
C GLY A 166 -17.35 18.96 -38.75
N HIS A 167 -16.67 17.83 -38.58
CA HIS A 167 -16.73 16.99 -37.39
C HIS A 167 -15.31 16.60 -36.97
N THR A 168 -15.19 16.18 -35.71
CA THR A 168 -13.93 15.73 -35.13
C THR A 168 -14.20 14.44 -34.40
N ASP A 169 -13.38 13.43 -34.69
CA ASP A 169 -13.39 12.17 -33.95
C ASP A 169 -12.09 12.06 -33.17
N VAL A 170 -12.19 11.65 -31.91
CA VAL A 170 -11.04 11.38 -31.05
C VAL A 170 -11.10 9.96 -30.52
N ARG A 171 -9.94 9.30 -30.42
CA ARG A 171 -9.78 7.98 -29.80
C ARG A 171 -8.67 8.05 -28.76
N ALA A 172 -9.00 7.64 -27.54
CA ALA A 172 -8.04 7.51 -26.45
C ALA A 172 -7.14 6.29 -26.65
N LYS A 173 -5.90 6.39 -26.18
CA LYS A 173 -4.86 5.36 -26.28
C LYS A 173 -5.26 4.06 -25.61
N TYR A 174 -5.90 4.14 -24.44
CA TYR A 174 -6.31 2.96 -23.68
C TYR A 174 -7.79 2.63 -23.86
N GLU A 175 -8.41 3.19 -24.91
CA GLU A 175 -9.74 2.76 -25.38
C GLU A 175 -10.83 2.78 -24.31
N TYR A 176 -10.75 3.71 -23.34
CA TYR A 176 -11.71 3.78 -22.26
C TYR A 176 -11.70 2.53 -21.37
N ALA A 177 -10.52 1.90 -21.19
CA ALA A 177 -10.33 0.66 -20.45
C ALA A 177 -10.84 0.71 -19.00
N THR A 178 -10.94 1.91 -18.42
CA THR A 178 -11.46 2.13 -17.06
C THR A 178 -12.99 2.06 -16.99
N GLY A 179 -13.71 2.07 -18.13
CA GLY A 179 -15.18 2.11 -18.19
C GLY A 179 -15.81 3.44 -17.75
N GLN A 180 -15.04 4.31 -17.09
CA GLN A 180 -15.43 5.65 -16.68
C GLN A 180 -14.41 6.65 -17.21
N GLN A 181 -14.87 7.60 -18.02
CA GLN A 181 -14.06 8.71 -18.48
C GLN A 181 -14.81 10.04 -18.36
N THR A 182 -14.06 11.05 -17.92
CA THR A 182 -14.54 12.43 -17.89
C THR A 182 -14.03 13.15 -19.12
N LEU A 183 -14.95 13.54 -20.00
CA LEU A 183 -14.65 14.38 -21.14
C LEU A 183 -15.04 15.82 -20.81
N ARG A 184 -14.12 16.77 -21.01
CA ARG A 184 -14.38 18.20 -20.86
C ARG A 184 -14.41 18.85 -22.24
N PHE A 185 -15.53 19.48 -22.57
CA PHE A 185 -15.68 20.26 -23.79
C PHE A 185 -15.71 21.74 -23.43
N LYS A 186 -15.01 22.56 -24.22
CA LYS A 186 -15.02 24.03 -24.11
C LYS A 186 -15.52 24.60 -25.42
N ILE A 187 -16.64 25.32 -25.38
CA ILE A 187 -17.23 25.98 -26.55
C ILE A 187 -17.16 27.48 -26.31
N GLU A 188 -16.29 28.19 -27.04
CA GLU A 188 -16.03 29.62 -26.77
C GLU A 188 -16.76 30.57 -27.72
N LYS A 189 -17.02 30.15 -28.97
CA LYS A 189 -17.71 30.97 -29.99
C LYS A 189 -18.70 30.12 -30.78
N LEU A 190 -19.99 30.33 -30.54
CA LEU A 190 -21.07 29.77 -31.38
C LEU A 190 -21.56 30.86 -32.32
N THR A 191 -21.45 30.64 -33.63
CA THR A 191 -22.17 31.44 -34.61
C THR A 191 -23.67 31.08 -34.57
N GLN A 192 -24.56 31.96 -35.00
CA GLN A 192 -26.00 31.68 -35.00
C GLN A 192 -26.30 30.50 -35.95
N ASN A 193 -27.16 29.56 -35.52
CA ASN A 193 -27.62 28.36 -36.26
C ASN A 193 -26.61 27.20 -36.47
N VAL A 194 -25.58 27.05 -35.63
CA VAL A 194 -24.66 25.89 -35.69
C VAL A 194 -25.36 24.60 -35.23
N TRP A 195 -25.28 23.54 -36.06
CA TRP A 195 -25.65 22.20 -35.67
C TRP A 195 -24.52 21.59 -34.83
N ILE A 196 -24.84 21.19 -33.60
CA ILE A 196 -23.88 20.59 -32.68
C ILE A 196 -24.25 19.12 -32.49
N PHE A 197 -23.24 18.26 -32.59
CA PHE A 197 -23.35 16.83 -32.44
C PHE A 197 -22.27 16.33 -31.48
N PHE A 198 -22.70 15.58 -30.45
CA PHE A 198 -21.81 14.90 -29.53
C PHE A 198 -22.25 13.45 -29.39
N GLY A 199 -21.33 12.51 -29.50
CA GLY A 199 -21.67 11.11 -29.39
C GLY A 199 -20.45 10.22 -29.19
N ILE A 200 -20.77 8.96 -28.92
CA ILE A 200 -19.83 7.85 -28.90
C ILE A 200 -20.05 7.01 -30.15
N ILE A 201 -18.99 6.41 -30.66
CA ILE A 201 -19.04 5.53 -31.82
C ILE A 201 -18.22 4.30 -31.48
N SER A 202 -18.71 3.12 -31.86
CA SER A 202 -17.96 1.88 -31.65
C SER A 202 -16.55 1.97 -32.21
N LYS A 203 -15.57 1.46 -31.45
CA LYS A 203 -14.17 1.27 -31.87
C LYS A 203 -14.06 0.54 -33.22
N SER A 204 -14.97 -0.39 -33.48
CA SER A 204 -15.00 -1.19 -34.71
C SER A 204 -15.35 -0.39 -35.96
N THR A 205 -15.96 0.80 -35.82
CA THR A 205 -16.16 1.72 -36.95
C THR A 205 -14.80 2.29 -37.35
N PRO A 206 -14.41 2.34 -38.63
CA PRO A 206 -13.18 3.00 -39.07
C PRO A 206 -13.17 4.50 -38.75
N LEU A 207 -11.99 5.05 -38.47
CA LEU A 207 -11.83 6.49 -38.29
C LEU A 207 -11.86 7.17 -39.67
N GLN A 208 -12.98 7.82 -40.02
CA GLN A 208 -13.22 8.32 -41.38
C GLN A 208 -14.23 9.47 -41.40
N GLN A 209 -14.37 10.12 -42.56
CA GLN A 209 -15.36 11.18 -42.74
C GLN A 209 -16.79 10.64 -42.54
N ASN A 210 -17.57 11.32 -41.70
CA ASN A 210 -18.96 11.02 -41.36
C ASN A 210 -19.16 9.69 -40.60
N SER A 211 -18.17 9.27 -39.82
CA SER A 211 -18.28 8.13 -38.88
C SER A 211 -19.50 8.21 -37.96
N PHE A 212 -19.95 9.41 -37.60
CA PHE A 212 -21.15 9.67 -36.80
C PHE A 212 -22.46 9.18 -37.43
N ARG A 213 -22.44 8.85 -38.73
CA ARG A 213 -23.58 8.22 -39.42
C ARG A 213 -23.56 6.69 -39.35
N SER A 214 -22.55 6.12 -38.69
CA SER A 214 -22.47 4.68 -38.47
C SER A 214 -23.67 4.20 -37.64
N PRO A 215 -24.23 3.01 -37.92
CA PRO A 215 -25.24 2.37 -37.07
C PRO A 215 -24.78 2.08 -35.64
N THR A 216 -23.50 2.30 -35.35
CA THR A 216 -22.90 2.12 -34.01
C THR A 216 -22.60 3.44 -33.32
N SER A 217 -23.13 4.55 -33.86
CA SER A 217 -23.05 5.87 -33.25
C SER A 217 -24.23 6.10 -32.34
N HIS A 218 -23.96 6.50 -31.11
CA HIS A 218 -24.97 6.95 -30.15
C HIS A 218 -24.66 8.39 -29.77
N SER A 219 -25.64 9.27 -29.93
CA SER A 219 -25.36 10.70 -29.89
C SER A 219 -26.54 11.54 -29.48
N TRP A 220 -26.20 12.78 -29.12
CA TRP A 220 -27.11 13.86 -28.87
C TRP A 220 -26.79 15.02 -29.80
N SER A 221 -27.83 15.68 -30.31
CA SER A 221 -27.70 16.91 -31.07
C SER A 221 -28.62 18.01 -30.54
N ASN A 222 -28.20 19.26 -30.71
CA ASN A 222 -28.98 20.43 -30.31
C ASN A 222 -30.28 20.66 -31.12
N ARG A 223 -30.62 19.76 -32.05
CA ARG A 223 -31.89 19.73 -32.80
C ARG A 223 -32.85 18.65 -32.29
N ASN A 224 -32.64 18.12 -31.09
CA ASN A 224 -33.48 17.09 -30.45
C ASN A 224 -33.64 15.81 -31.29
N GLN A 225 -32.67 15.48 -32.14
CA GLN A 225 -32.61 14.19 -32.81
C GLN A 225 -31.67 13.27 -32.02
N VAL A 226 -32.24 12.23 -31.42
CA VAL A 226 -31.50 11.07 -30.92
C VAL A 226 -31.39 10.10 -32.08
N ALA A 227 -30.20 9.98 -32.67
CA ALA A 227 -29.91 8.94 -33.66
C ALA A 227 -29.43 7.69 -32.90
N GLY A 228 -30.15 6.59 -33.09
CA GLY A 228 -29.80 5.27 -32.57
C GLY A 228 -29.50 4.30 -33.71
#